data_AF-W0THS2-F1
#
_entry.id   AF-W0THS2-F1
#
_cell.length_a   1.000
_cell.length_b   1.000
_cell.length_c   1.000
_cell.angle_alpha   90.00
_cell.angle_beta   90.00
_cell.angle_gamma   90.00
#
_symmetry.space_group_name_H-M   'P 1'
#
loop_
_entity.id
_entity.type
_entity.pdbx_description
1 polymer ?
#
loop_
_entity_poly.entity_id
_entity_poly.type
_entity_poly.pdbx_seq_one_letter_code
_entity_poly.pdbx_strand_id
1 'polypeptide(L)'
;MGFIAAGYCSRDFKDRFVEREKLQICKRVGSWQHNSSATGKRRHKRHKAAHKHKPATITDLPSELIQRIFVFSGNYELYVVSKFFYMNLKPTSFLLHHYMLENFYHDLNENFSMADPDKDGEDVPCFHGLNGQIFDIPVFRSFLNENPHLLQDIGHIGHHDELEQVTKERQEMYAQGNLKGTSLMERHKEVQKQDYPAAFYADVELFFQNDIQLEKPIYNQFILELFAHYEIKQPYYLMENMIHWFFHVNNGEYNINHLFHAVILVTHISTVPSSSLESNGPLIELMNELYLASAGQKLNILLLMSDHSDEEAINNRRIRIINKFISKFYKDQDARTKLLSQDILWNTLRNLKNESLMKLMMEYGGQPSFSVI
;
A
#
# COMPACT_ATOMS: atom_id res chain seq x y z
N MET A 1 2.55 -26.83 -7.25
CA MET A 1 3.53 -25.97 -6.55
C MET A 1 4.45 -25.38 -7.60
N GLY A 2 4.48 -24.06 -7.76
CA GLY A 2 5.31 -23.39 -8.76
C GLY A 2 6.05 -22.24 -8.09
N PHE A 3 7.38 -22.26 -8.17
CA PHE A 3 8.27 -21.21 -7.68
C PHE A 3 8.13 -19.95 -8.56
N ILE A 4 8.12 -18.78 -7.93
CA ILE A 4 8.24 -17.49 -8.59
C ILE A 4 9.72 -17.09 -8.47
N ALA A 5 10.43 -17.04 -9.60
CA ALA A 5 11.80 -16.56 -9.65
C ALA A 5 11.78 -15.07 -10.04
N ALA A 6 12.26 -14.21 -9.15
CA ALA A 6 12.61 -12.83 -9.47
C ALA A 6 14.07 -12.80 -9.93
N GLY A 7 14.31 -12.34 -11.16
CA GLY A 7 15.64 -11.99 -11.63
C GLY A 7 15.64 -10.53 -12.06
N TYR A 8 16.55 -9.71 -11.54
CA TYR A 8 17.70 -9.14 -12.26
C TYR A 8 18.27 -7.83 -11.65
N CYS A 9 19.58 -7.67 -11.93
CA CYS A 9 20.42 -6.47 -12.06
C CYS A 9 20.53 -5.47 -10.89
N SER A 10 21.47 -5.77 -10.00
CA SER A 10 22.16 -4.78 -9.18
C SER A 10 23.15 -3.95 -10.01
N ARG A 11 23.00 -2.62 -10.00
CA ARG A 11 24.12 -1.67 -10.06
C ARG A 11 23.75 -0.37 -9.36
N ASP A 12 24.54 -0.03 -8.35
CA ASP A 12 24.43 1.10 -7.46
C ASP A 12 24.44 2.46 -8.20
N PHE A 13 23.38 3.23 -8.00
CA PHE A 13 23.22 4.60 -8.51
C PHE A 13 23.77 5.66 -7.54
N LYS A 14 24.09 5.26 -6.29
CA LYS A 14 24.56 6.14 -5.20
C LYS A 14 25.86 6.87 -5.56
N ASP A 15 26.80 6.19 -6.24
CA ASP A 15 28.14 6.76 -6.50
C ASP A 15 28.15 7.82 -7.61
N ARG A 16 27.22 7.77 -8.57
CA ARG A 16 27.21 8.71 -9.70
C ARG A 16 26.65 10.10 -9.35
N PHE A 17 25.92 10.23 -8.25
CA PHE A 17 25.24 11.48 -7.89
C PHE A 17 26.05 12.39 -6.98
N VAL A 18 26.81 11.82 -6.04
CA VAL A 18 27.63 12.58 -5.09
C VAL A 18 28.69 13.45 -5.80
N GLU A 19 29.24 12.98 -6.92
CA GLU A 19 30.20 13.75 -7.70
C GLU A 19 29.56 14.89 -8.52
N ARG A 20 28.34 14.71 -9.03
CA ARG A 20 27.66 15.74 -9.84
C ARG A 20 27.15 16.92 -9.01
N GLU A 21 26.68 16.68 -7.78
CA GLU A 21 26.20 17.75 -6.89
C GLU A 21 27.34 18.64 -6.38
N LYS A 22 28.48 18.06 -5.98
CA LYS A 22 29.64 18.85 -5.51
C LYS A 22 30.21 19.77 -6.60
N LEU A 23 30.15 19.35 -7.87
CA LEU A 23 30.65 20.13 -9.01
C LEU A 23 29.72 21.28 -9.45
N GLN A 24 28.40 21.17 -9.28
CA GLN A 24 27.48 22.25 -9.68
C GLN A 24 27.34 23.36 -8.63
N ILE A 25 27.44 23.03 -7.34
CA ILE A 25 27.33 24.00 -6.25
C ILE A 25 28.56 24.92 -6.22
N CYS A 26 29.78 24.39 -6.39
CA CYS A 26 31.00 25.20 -6.42
C CYS A 26 31.09 26.14 -7.63
N LYS A 27 30.52 25.75 -8.79
CA LYS A 27 30.55 26.60 -10.00
C LYS A 27 29.62 27.81 -9.94
N ARG A 28 28.54 27.77 -9.14
CA ARG A 28 27.60 28.90 -9.02
C ARG A 28 28.04 29.93 -7.98
N VAL A 29 28.66 29.51 -6.89
CA VAL A 29 29.19 30.43 -5.86
C VAL A 29 30.36 31.28 -6.39
N GLY A 30 31.24 30.70 -7.22
CA GLY A 30 32.33 31.44 -7.86
C GLY A 30 31.90 32.52 -8.87
N SER A 31 30.69 32.39 -9.45
CA SER A 31 30.17 33.35 -10.45
C SER A 31 29.60 34.63 -9.83
N TRP A 32 29.37 34.67 -8.51
CA TRP A 32 28.84 35.85 -7.82
C TRP A 32 29.91 36.90 -7.48
N GLN A 33 31.21 36.61 -7.65
CA GLN A 33 32.31 37.53 -7.29
C GLN A 33 33.07 38.16 -8.48
N HIS A 34 32.82 37.77 -9.73
CA HIS A 34 33.49 38.35 -10.89
C HIS A 34 32.51 38.80 -11.96
N ASN A 35 31.88 39.95 -11.75
CA ASN A 35 31.34 40.79 -12.82
C ASN A 35 31.38 42.27 -12.42
N SER A 36 32.60 42.75 -12.14
CA SER A 36 32.90 44.18 -12.02
C SER A 36 34.01 44.55 -13.00
N SER A 37 33.70 44.57 -14.30
CA SER A 37 34.36 45.45 -15.28
C SER A 37 33.73 45.30 -16.66
N ALA A 38 32.99 46.32 -17.11
CA ALA A 38 33.06 46.85 -18.48
C ALA A 38 32.05 47.98 -18.70
N THR A 39 32.56 49.09 -19.24
CA THR A 39 31.88 50.11 -20.08
C THR A 39 30.89 51.10 -19.43
N GLY A 40 31.43 52.24 -18.98
CA GLY A 40 31.40 53.46 -19.80
C GLY A 40 30.05 54.08 -20.20
N LYS A 41 29.54 54.96 -19.33
CA LYS A 41 28.90 56.27 -19.60
C LYS A 41 27.69 56.34 -20.56
N ARG A 42 26.50 56.56 -19.97
CA ARG A 42 25.67 57.74 -20.27
C ARG A 42 24.72 58.07 -19.12
N ARG A 43 24.79 59.34 -18.70
CA ARG A 43 24.11 59.95 -17.56
C ARG A 43 22.59 60.00 -17.78
N HIS A 44 21.83 59.38 -16.89
CA HIS A 44 20.49 59.87 -16.55
C HIS A 44 20.36 60.00 -15.03
N LYS A 45 19.77 61.11 -14.61
CA LYS A 45 19.59 61.60 -13.24
C LYS A 45 19.11 60.46 -12.31
N ARG A 46 20.01 59.99 -11.44
CA ARG A 46 19.64 59.16 -10.30
C ARG A 46 18.95 60.04 -9.27
N HIS A 47 17.62 59.97 -9.23
CA HIS A 47 16.93 60.12 -7.96
C HIS A 47 17.56 59.11 -7.00
N LYS A 48 18.17 59.57 -5.91
CA LYS A 48 18.48 58.73 -4.75
C LYS A 48 17.15 58.35 -4.11
N ALA A 49 16.42 57.43 -4.74
CA ALA A 49 15.46 56.61 -4.02
C ALA A 49 16.32 55.77 -3.09
N ALA A 50 16.23 56.04 -1.79
CA ALA A 50 16.72 55.11 -0.79
C ALA A 50 16.12 53.75 -1.15
N HIS A 51 16.96 52.79 -1.51
CA HIS A 51 16.56 51.39 -1.58
C HIS A 51 16.17 51.02 -0.15
N LYS A 52 14.90 51.25 0.21
CA LYS A 52 14.27 50.52 1.30
C LYS A 52 14.37 49.07 0.87
N HIS A 53 15.35 48.35 1.40
CA HIS A 53 15.41 46.91 1.30
C HIS A 53 14.04 46.42 1.75
N LYS A 54 13.20 45.98 0.81
CA LYS A 54 11.99 45.26 1.19
C LYS A 54 12.47 44.08 2.04
N PRO A 55 11.84 43.82 3.19
CA PRO A 55 12.21 42.64 3.98
C PRO A 55 12.06 41.43 3.07
N ALA A 56 13.12 40.61 2.98
CA ALA A 56 13.07 39.37 2.21
C ALA A 56 11.95 38.50 2.79
N THR A 57 11.08 38.05 1.91
CA THR A 57 9.94 37.20 2.24
C THR A 57 10.20 35.78 1.74
N ILE A 58 9.45 34.80 2.26
CA ILE A 58 9.55 33.41 1.81
C ILE A 58 9.28 33.26 0.30
N THR A 59 8.53 34.20 -0.30
CA THR A 59 8.25 34.23 -1.74
C THR A 59 9.42 34.66 -2.60
N ASP A 60 10.48 35.22 -1.98
CA ASP A 60 11.71 35.59 -2.67
C ASP A 60 12.72 34.43 -2.75
N LEU A 61 12.42 33.29 -2.10
CA LEU A 61 13.27 32.10 -2.16
C LEU A 61 13.05 31.31 -3.46
N PRO A 62 14.11 30.68 -4.02
CA PRO A 62 13.98 29.68 -5.07
C PRO A 62 13.10 28.50 -4.64
N SER A 63 12.38 27.91 -5.60
CA SER A 63 11.49 26.76 -5.38
C SER A 63 12.19 25.59 -4.71
N GLU A 64 13.47 25.34 -5.03
CA GLU A 64 14.26 24.25 -4.47
C GLU A 64 14.52 24.45 -2.97
N LEU A 65 14.77 25.69 -2.55
CA LEU A 65 14.96 25.99 -1.12
C LEU A 65 13.64 25.87 -0.36
N ILE A 66 12.52 26.26 -0.97
CA ILE A 66 11.19 26.12 -0.38
C ILE A 66 10.83 24.64 -0.21
N GLN A 67 11.09 23.81 -1.23
CA GLN A 67 10.91 22.36 -1.16
C GLN A 67 11.79 21.72 -0.09
N ARG A 68 13.05 22.15 0.02
CA ARG A 68 13.96 21.67 1.06
C ARG A 68 13.48 22.05 2.47
N ILE A 69 13.09 23.30 2.68
CA ILE A 69 12.50 23.76 3.95
C ILE A 69 11.25 22.93 4.29
N PHE A 70 10.40 22.67 3.30
CA PHE A 70 9.22 21.83 3.46
C PHE A 70 9.57 20.41 3.91
N VAL A 71 10.51 19.74 3.25
CA VAL A 71 10.96 18.39 3.61
C VAL A 71 11.48 18.35 5.05
N PHE A 72 12.35 19.29 5.45
CA PHE A 72 12.88 19.35 6.81
C PHE A 72 11.87 19.80 7.87
N SER A 73 10.78 20.45 7.47
CA SER A 73 9.76 20.90 8.41
C SER A 73 8.89 19.76 8.94
N GLY A 74 8.87 18.62 8.24
CA GLY A 74 8.01 17.48 8.61
C GLY A 74 6.51 17.75 8.57
N ASN A 75 6.07 18.87 7.97
CA ASN A 75 4.66 19.19 7.81
C ASN A 75 4.18 18.99 6.38
N TYR A 76 3.56 17.83 6.12
CA TYR A 76 3.10 17.44 4.79
C TYR A 76 1.89 18.24 4.30
N GLU A 77 1.18 18.98 5.17
CA GLU A 77 -0.02 19.75 4.80
C GLU A 77 0.32 21.15 4.23
N LEU A 78 1.57 21.57 4.31
CA LEU A 78 1.97 22.93 3.91
C LEU A 78 1.66 23.28 2.45
N TYR A 79 1.59 22.29 1.54
CA TYR A 79 1.25 22.55 0.14
C TYR A 79 -0.21 23.01 -0.07
N VAL A 80 -1.10 22.83 0.93
CA VAL A 80 -2.52 23.20 0.89
C VAL A 80 -2.76 24.62 1.41
N VAL A 81 -1.79 25.21 2.11
CA VAL A 81 -1.96 26.48 2.86
C VAL A 81 -2.15 27.70 1.95
N SER A 82 -1.51 27.72 0.77
CA SER A 82 -1.68 28.83 -0.17
C SER A 82 -1.39 28.41 -1.61
N LYS A 83 -1.90 29.18 -2.58
CA LYS A 83 -1.57 28.98 -4.00
C LYS A 83 -0.06 29.05 -4.26
N PHE A 84 0.67 29.88 -3.52
CA PHE A 84 2.12 29.96 -3.63
C PHE A 84 2.79 28.64 -3.23
N PHE A 85 2.44 28.10 -2.06
CA PHE A 85 2.98 26.82 -1.61
C PHE A 85 2.54 25.68 -2.50
N TYR A 86 1.28 25.65 -2.93
CA TYR A 86 0.79 24.64 -3.88
C TYR A 86 1.63 24.59 -5.16
N MET A 87 1.97 25.74 -5.75
CA MET A 87 2.77 25.79 -6.98
C MET A 87 4.20 25.29 -6.79
N ASN A 88 4.77 25.44 -5.59
CA ASN A 88 6.14 25.03 -5.28
C ASN A 88 6.24 23.62 -4.68
N LEU A 89 5.20 23.17 -3.98
CA LEU A 89 5.16 21.95 -3.16
C LEU A 89 4.12 20.95 -3.65
N LYS A 90 3.61 21.11 -4.88
CA LYS A 90 2.73 20.12 -5.50
C LYS A 90 3.39 18.74 -5.37
N PRO A 91 2.67 17.72 -4.88
CA PRO A 91 3.19 16.36 -4.77
C PRO A 91 3.74 15.89 -6.12
N THR A 92 5.02 15.60 -6.16
CA THR A 92 5.72 14.95 -7.27
C THR A 92 6.44 13.75 -6.72
N SER A 93 6.67 12.71 -7.53
CA SER A 93 7.38 11.50 -7.10
C SER A 93 8.75 11.84 -6.47
N PHE A 94 9.46 12.83 -7.02
CA PHE A 94 10.72 13.34 -6.46
C PHE A 94 10.53 13.92 -5.04
N LEU A 95 9.60 14.86 -4.89
CA LEU A 95 9.38 15.53 -3.60
C LEU A 95 8.85 14.56 -2.54
N LEU A 96 7.94 13.66 -2.91
CA LEU A 96 7.40 12.63 -2.02
C LEU A 96 8.49 11.65 -1.59
N HIS A 97 9.34 11.20 -2.52
CA HIS A 97 10.46 10.33 -2.17
C HIS A 97 11.42 11.00 -1.17
N HIS A 98 11.83 12.25 -1.42
CA HIS A 98 12.69 12.99 -0.50
C HIS A 98 12.04 13.22 0.86
N TYR A 99 10.75 13.55 0.87
CA TYR A 99 10.02 13.73 2.11
C TYR A 99 9.95 12.42 2.91
N MET A 100 9.69 11.30 2.23
CA MET A 100 9.67 9.97 2.84
C MET A 100 11.01 9.62 3.47
N LEU A 101 12.10 9.79 2.72
CA LEU A 101 13.44 9.49 3.19
C LEU A 101 13.84 10.30 4.42
N GLU A 102 13.41 11.56 4.50
CA GLU A 102 13.81 12.43 5.61
C GLU A 102 12.93 12.25 6.86
N ASN A 103 11.63 11.96 6.69
CA ASN A 103 10.67 12.01 7.80
C ASN A 103 10.13 10.65 8.25
N PHE A 104 10.22 9.62 7.42
CA PHE A 104 9.66 8.30 7.72
C PHE A 104 10.70 7.18 7.64
N TYR A 105 11.85 7.41 7.03
CA TYR A 105 12.87 6.39 6.83
C TYR A 105 14.05 6.62 7.78
N HIS A 106 14.50 5.56 8.43
CA HIS A 106 15.61 5.61 9.39
C HIS A 106 16.56 4.46 9.15
N ASP A 107 17.87 4.71 9.17
CA ASP A 107 18.85 3.62 9.30
C ASP A 107 18.99 3.28 10.78
N LEU A 108 18.40 2.16 11.19
CA LEU A 108 18.42 1.71 12.58
C LEU A 108 19.82 1.24 13.02
N ASN A 109 20.76 1.16 12.07
CA ASN A 109 22.16 0.84 12.30
C ASN A 109 23.09 2.05 12.16
N GLU A 110 22.58 3.27 11.97
CA GLU A 110 23.38 4.48 11.66
C GLU A 110 24.54 4.71 12.64
N ASN A 111 24.32 4.41 13.93
CA ASN A 111 25.30 4.62 14.99
C ASN A 111 26.41 3.54 15.05
N PHE A 112 26.32 2.46 14.27
CA PHE A 112 27.30 1.35 14.31
C PHE A 112 28.56 1.66 13.49
N SER A 113 28.40 2.33 12.35
CA SER A 113 29.51 2.66 11.44
C SER A 113 30.49 3.71 12.01
N MET A 114 30.14 4.38 13.12
CA MET A 114 31.02 5.35 13.78
C MET A 114 31.84 4.77 14.95
N ALA A 115 31.65 3.49 15.30
CA ALA A 115 32.04 2.98 16.61
C ALA A 115 33.47 2.40 16.74
N ASP A 116 34.23 2.14 15.66
CA ASP A 116 35.64 1.71 15.79
C ASP A 116 36.37 1.68 14.42
N PRO A 117 37.19 2.69 14.06
CA PRO A 117 38.01 2.64 12.84
C PRO A 117 39.22 1.69 12.93
N ASP A 118 39.52 1.15 14.12
CA ASP A 118 40.71 0.33 14.39
C ASP A 118 40.43 -1.19 14.43
N LYS A 119 39.19 -1.63 14.15
CA LYS A 119 38.86 -3.05 14.01
C LYS A 119 38.68 -3.38 12.54
N ASP A 120 39.48 -4.32 12.03
CA ASP A 120 39.30 -5.04 10.76
C ASP A 120 38.00 -5.88 10.74
N GLY A 121 36.90 -5.35 11.27
CA GLY A 121 35.60 -6.00 11.38
C GLY A 121 34.76 -5.70 10.16
N GLU A 122 34.12 -6.73 9.63
CA GLU A 122 33.12 -6.62 8.56
C GLU A 122 32.08 -5.53 8.89
N ASP A 123 31.86 -4.62 7.95
CA ASP A 123 30.86 -3.56 8.06
C ASP A 123 29.49 -4.15 8.40
N VAL A 124 28.85 -3.63 9.45
CA VAL A 124 27.46 -3.98 9.76
C VAL A 124 26.58 -3.35 8.67
N PRO A 125 25.83 -4.13 7.87
CA PRO A 125 25.06 -3.55 6.78
C PRO A 125 23.94 -2.68 7.35
N CYS A 126 23.54 -1.64 6.61
CA CYS A 126 22.38 -0.82 6.94
C CYS A 126 21.15 -1.69 7.25
N PHE A 127 20.31 -1.22 8.16
CA PHE A 127 19.05 -1.86 8.50
C PHE A 127 17.94 -0.82 8.56
N HIS A 128 17.15 -0.76 7.50
CA HIS A 128 16.23 0.33 7.29
C HIS A 128 14.91 0.11 8.01
N GLY A 129 14.48 1.12 8.76
CA GLY A 129 13.19 1.21 9.42
C GLY A 129 12.28 2.20 8.68
N LEU A 130 11.02 1.83 8.47
CA LEU A 130 9.99 2.72 7.95
C LEU A 130 8.94 3.01 9.03
N ASN A 131 8.66 4.28 9.27
CA ASN A 131 7.59 4.69 10.17
C ASN A 131 6.22 4.44 9.50
N GLY A 132 5.43 3.54 10.10
CA GLY A 132 4.14 3.09 9.60
C GLY A 132 3.08 4.19 9.47
N GLN A 133 3.25 5.35 10.11
CA GLN A 133 2.38 6.52 9.93
C GLN A 133 2.32 7.01 8.47
N ILE A 134 3.32 6.67 7.65
CA ILE A 134 3.30 6.96 6.22
C ILE A 134 2.06 6.38 5.52
N PHE A 135 1.54 5.26 6.01
CA PHE A 135 0.35 4.62 5.44
C PHE A 135 -0.94 5.33 5.82
N ASP A 136 -0.98 6.18 6.84
CA ASP A 136 -2.19 6.93 7.17
C ASP A 136 -2.44 8.05 6.16
N ILE A 137 -1.39 8.49 5.46
CA ILE A 137 -1.44 9.61 4.52
C ILE A 137 -1.72 9.09 3.09
N PRO A 138 -2.89 9.40 2.49
CA PRO A 138 -3.29 8.83 1.19
C PRO A 138 -2.30 9.08 0.05
N VAL A 139 -1.71 10.28 -0.03
CA VAL A 139 -0.76 10.62 -1.10
C VAL A 139 0.49 9.75 -1.06
N PHE A 140 0.96 9.37 0.13
CA PHE A 140 2.11 8.47 0.27
C PHE A 140 1.72 7.02 0.01
N ARG A 141 0.53 6.56 0.40
CA ARG A 141 0.02 5.24 -0.01
C ARG A 141 -0.02 5.10 -1.54
N SER A 142 -0.60 6.07 -2.24
CA SER A 142 -0.62 6.07 -3.71
C SER A 142 0.79 6.08 -4.31
N PHE A 143 1.69 6.89 -3.76
CA PHE A 143 3.09 6.95 -4.20
C PHE A 143 3.84 5.62 -4.01
N LEU A 144 3.68 4.97 -2.85
CA LEU A 144 4.28 3.66 -2.58
C LEU A 144 3.65 2.56 -3.43
N ASN A 145 2.36 2.66 -3.71
CA ASN A 145 1.66 1.75 -4.63
C ASN A 145 2.22 1.83 -6.06
N GLU A 146 2.59 3.03 -6.52
CA GLU A 146 3.28 3.23 -7.80
C GLU A 146 4.77 2.81 -7.76
N ASN A 147 5.38 2.75 -6.57
CA ASN A 147 6.82 2.51 -6.38
C ASN A 147 7.08 1.40 -5.33
N PRO A 148 6.58 0.17 -5.53
CA PRO A 148 6.65 -0.89 -4.52
C PRO A 148 8.09 -1.34 -4.20
N HIS A 149 9.01 -1.16 -5.13
CA HIS A 149 10.44 -1.47 -4.97
C HIS A 149 11.10 -0.71 -3.80
N LEU A 150 10.53 0.42 -3.36
CA LEU A 150 11.05 1.19 -2.22
C LEU A 150 10.90 0.46 -0.88
N LEU A 151 10.09 -0.61 -0.83
CA LEU A 151 9.89 -1.42 0.37
C LEU A 151 10.83 -2.62 0.47
N GLN A 152 11.52 -2.99 -0.62
CA GLN A 152 12.30 -4.24 -0.69
C GLN A 152 13.48 -4.28 0.29
N ASP A 153 14.06 -3.12 0.61
CA ASP A 153 15.21 -2.99 1.50
C ASP A 153 14.81 -2.61 2.94
N ILE A 154 13.50 -2.52 3.24
CA ILE A 154 13.01 -2.17 4.56
C ILE A 154 13.09 -3.39 5.48
N GLY A 155 13.92 -3.31 6.51
CA GLY A 155 14.06 -4.37 7.50
C GLY A 155 12.93 -4.41 8.53
N HIS A 156 12.38 -3.25 8.91
CA HIS A 156 11.32 -3.15 9.90
C HIS A 156 10.34 -2.03 9.57
N ILE A 157 9.06 -2.25 9.85
CA ILE A 157 8.02 -1.23 9.74
C ILE A 157 7.27 -1.17 11.06
N GLY A 158 7.20 0.02 11.66
CA GLY A 158 6.60 0.21 12.98
C GLY A 158 6.36 1.68 13.28
N HIS A 159 5.78 1.97 14.45
CA HIS A 159 5.68 3.34 14.92
C HIS A 159 7.03 3.90 15.38
N HIS A 160 7.14 5.22 15.56
CA HIS A 160 8.39 5.86 15.98
C HIS A 160 9.00 5.24 17.24
N ASP A 161 8.18 5.01 18.28
CA ASP A 161 8.63 4.40 19.53
C ASP A 161 9.13 2.96 19.35
N GLU A 162 8.50 2.19 18.45
CA GLU A 162 8.91 0.82 18.11
C GLU A 162 10.25 0.82 17.37
N LEU A 163 10.45 1.77 16.43
CA LEU A 163 11.71 1.93 15.72
C LEU A 163 12.85 2.32 16.65
N GLU A 164 12.60 3.19 17.64
CA GLU A 164 13.58 3.51 18.69
C GLU A 164 13.92 2.29 19.53
N GLN A 165 12.91 1.48 19.90
CA GLN A 165 13.12 0.25 20.66
C GLN A 165 13.98 -0.75 19.88
N VAL A 166 13.63 -1.01 18.61
CA VAL A 166 14.40 -1.90 17.73
C VAL A 166 15.84 -1.38 17.57
N THR A 167 16.04 -0.07 17.47
CA THR A 167 17.39 0.53 17.42
C THR A 167 18.20 0.20 18.68
N LYS A 168 17.59 0.28 19.88
CA LYS A 168 18.24 -0.06 21.15
C LYS A 168 18.56 -1.56 21.25
N GLU A 169 17.61 -2.42 20.90
CA GLU A 169 17.81 -3.87 20.89
C GLU A 169 18.97 -4.26 19.96
N ARG A 170 19.05 -3.65 18.79
CA ARG A 170 20.14 -3.87 17.84
C ARG A 170 21.48 -3.35 18.37
N GLN A 171 21.51 -2.22 19.07
CA GLN A 171 22.72 -1.73 19.76
C GLN A 171 23.24 -2.75 20.77
N GLU A 172 22.35 -3.38 21.54
CA GLU A 172 22.71 -4.42 22.50
C GLU A 172 23.23 -5.68 21.79
N MET A 173 22.58 -6.12 20.71
CA MET A 173 23.05 -7.26 19.91
C MET A 173 24.41 -6.99 19.26
N TYR A 174 24.67 -5.75 18.82
CA TYR A 174 25.99 -5.34 18.31
C TYR A 174 27.05 -5.44 19.40
N ALA A 175 26.77 -4.93 20.60
CA ALA A 175 27.69 -4.99 21.74
C ALA A 175 28.00 -6.45 22.16
N GLN A 176 27.05 -7.37 21.97
CA GLN A 176 27.22 -8.81 22.21
C GLN A 176 27.92 -9.55 21.06
N GLY A 177 28.16 -8.89 19.92
CA GLY A 177 28.82 -9.49 18.75
C GLY A 177 27.91 -10.33 17.84
N ASN A 178 26.60 -10.29 18.05
CA ASN A 178 25.61 -11.17 17.39
C ASN A 178 25.15 -10.67 16.01
N LEU A 179 25.48 -9.43 15.63
CA LEU A 179 25.06 -8.81 14.36
C LEU A 179 26.08 -8.92 13.21
N LYS A 180 27.21 -9.61 13.44
CA LYS A 180 28.24 -9.79 12.41
C LYS A 180 27.82 -10.86 11.41
N GLY A 181 27.84 -10.54 10.11
CA GLY A 181 27.59 -11.49 9.02
C GLY A 181 26.12 -11.87 8.74
N THR A 182 25.14 -11.28 9.43
CA THR A 182 23.71 -11.64 9.25
C THR A 182 23.14 -11.10 7.94
N SER A 183 22.71 -12.00 7.06
CA SER A 183 22.14 -11.66 5.75
C SER A 183 20.77 -10.97 5.87
N LEU A 184 20.39 -10.11 4.92
CA LEU A 184 19.08 -9.42 4.91
C LEU A 184 17.89 -10.39 5.02
N MET A 185 17.95 -11.57 4.41
CA MET A 185 16.87 -12.56 4.45
C MET A 185 16.68 -13.25 5.81
N GLU A 186 17.73 -13.34 6.62
CA GLU A 186 17.61 -13.85 8.00
C GLU A 186 16.91 -12.82 8.90
N ARG A 187 17.05 -11.52 8.60
CA ARG A 187 16.49 -10.41 9.38
C ARG A 187 14.96 -10.36 9.35
N HIS A 188 14.33 -10.67 8.22
CA HIS A 188 12.86 -10.68 8.10
C HIS A 188 12.20 -11.87 8.80
N LYS A 189 12.95 -12.95 9.09
CA LYS A 189 12.39 -14.14 9.75
C LYS A 189 12.25 -13.99 11.26
N GLU A 190 12.90 -12.99 11.86
CA GLU A 190 12.95 -12.81 13.31
C GLU A 190 11.75 -12.02 13.86
N VAL A 191 11.07 -11.23 13.02
CA VAL A 191 9.99 -10.33 13.47
C VAL A 191 8.63 -10.99 13.22
N GLN A 192 7.80 -11.09 14.28
CA GLN A 192 6.41 -11.50 14.15
C GLN A 192 5.64 -10.49 13.29
N LYS A 193 4.84 -10.99 12.34
CA LYS A 193 4.04 -10.13 11.48
C LYS A 193 2.99 -9.36 12.29
N GLN A 194 2.88 -8.06 12.02
CA GLN A 194 1.86 -7.20 12.60
C GLN A 194 0.55 -7.32 11.80
N ASP A 195 -0.56 -6.77 12.31
CA ASP A 195 -1.76 -6.62 11.48
C ASP A 195 -1.57 -5.51 10.46
N TYR A 196 -2.21 -5.62 9.29
CA TYR A 196 -2.20 -4.52 8.32
C TYR A 196 -2.76 -3.24 8.95
N PRO A 197 -2.21 -2.05 8.62
CA PRO A 197 -2.74 -0.78 9.11
C PRO A 197 -4.21 -0.58 8.74
N ALA A 198 -4.97 0.11 9.61
CA ALA A 198 -6.40 0.35 9.43
C ALA A 198 -6.75 1.01 8.07
N ALA A 199 -5.84 1.83 7.54
CA ALA A 199 -5.97 2.44 6.22
C ALA A 199 -6.21 1.42 5.10
N PHE A 200 -5.62 0.21 5.17
CA PHE A 200 -5.82 -0.85 4.17
C PHE A 200 -7.18 -1.55 4.32
N TYR A 201 -7.75 -1.56 5.52
CA TYR A 201 -9.11 -2.05 5.73
C TYR A 201 -10.18 -1.07 5.24
N ALA A 202 -9.85 0.21 5.15
CA ALA A 202 -10.72 1.26 4.62
C ALA A 202 -10.57 1.44 3.09
N ASP A 203 -9.34 1.38 2.59
CA ASP A 203 -8.98 1.62 1.18
C ASP A 203 -8.88 0.30 0.40
N VAL A 204 -10.02 -0.39 0.30
CA VAL A 204 -10.06 -1.77 -0.22
C VAL A 204 -9.78 -1.88 -1.72
N GLU A 205 -9.81 -0.76 -2.46
CA GLU A 205 -9.52 -0.70 -3.89
C GLU A 205 -8.12 -1.24 -4.22
N LEU A 206 -7.15 -1.05 -3.32
CA LEU A 206 -5.77 -1.53 -3.49
C LEU A 206 -5.69 -3.03 -3.78
N PHE A 207 -6.61 -3.82 -3.23
CA PHE A 207 -6.68 -5.28 -3.46
C PHE A 207 -7.26 -5.65 -4.83
N PHE A 208 -7.87 -4.71 -5.56
CA PHE A 208 -8.46 -4.92 -6.89
C PHE A 208 -7.52 -4.51 -8.03
N GLN A 209 -6.46 -3.75 -7.74
CA GLN A 209 -5.43 -3.29 -8.68
C GLN A 209 -4.49 -4.43 -9.12
N ASN A 210 -5.08 -5.48 -9.69
CA ASN A 210 -4.42 -6.68 -10.19
C ASN A 210 -4.53 -6.74 -11.72
N ASP A 211 -3.48 -7.19 -12.40
CA ASP A 211 -3.59 -7.58 -13.80
C ASP A 211 -4.02 -9.05 -13.90
N ILE A 212 -5.30 -9.26 -14.18
CA ILE A 212 -5.91 -10.59 -14.29
C ILE A 212 -6.04 -11.09 -15.73
N GLN A 213 -5.56 -10.33 -16.72
CA GLN A 213 -5.67 -10.71 -18.14
C GLN A 213 -4.60 -11.72 -18.56
N LEU A 214 -3.52 -11.80 -17.78
CA LEU A 214 -2.42 -12.72 -18.00
C LEU A 214 -2.77 -14.14 -17.53
N GLU A 215 -2.11 -15.14 -18.11
CA GLU A 215 -2.28 -16.56 -17.73
C GLU A 215 -2.04 -16.79 -16.23
N LYS A 216 -1.09 -16.02 -15.66
CA LYS A 216 -0.87 -15.90 -14.23
C LYS A 216 -1.22 -14.47 -13.81
N PRO A 217 -2.22 -14.27 -12.94
CA PRO A 217 -2.57 -12.95 -12.43
C PRO A 217 -1.36 -12.32 -11.74
N ILE A 218 -1.11 -11.04 -12.03
CA ILE A 218 -0.15 -10.22 -11.30
C ILE A 218 -0.93 -9.43 -10.27
N TYR A 219 -0.74 -9.78 -8.99
CA TYR A 219 -1.35 -9.06 -7.88
C TYR A 219 -0.62 -7.74 -7.61
N ASN A 220 -1.30 -6.83 -6.90
CA ASN A 220 -0.72 -5.58 -6.45
C ASN A 220 0.59 -5.83 -5.67
N GLN A 221 1.72 -5.38 -6.24
CA GLN A 221 3.05 -5.62 -5.67
C GLN A 221 3.25 -4.87 -4.35
N PHE A 222 2.65 -3.68 -4.17
CA PHE A 222 2.76 -2.94 -2.92
C PHE A 222 2.19 -3.72 -1.74
N ILE A 223 1.04 -4.37 -1.93
CA ILE A 223 0.45 -5.26 -0.92
C ILE A 223 1.34 -6.49 -0.67
N LEU A 224 1.93 -7.06 -1.72
CA LEU A 224 2.79 -8.24 -1.57
C LEU A 224 4.11 -7.94 -0.85
N GLU A 225 4.74 -6.80 -1.11
CA GLU A 225 5.96 -6.38 -0.40
C GLU A 225 5.67 -6.15 1.09
N LEU A 226 4.52 -5.56 1.42
CA LEU A 226 4.08 -5.38 2.81
C LEU A 226 3.80 -6.71 3.54
N PHE A 227 3.50 -7.79 2.83
CA PHE A 227 3.27 -9.09 3.44
C PHE A 227 4.52 -9.67 4.13
N ALA A 228 5.72 -9.16 3.84
CA ALA A 228 6.91 -9.51 4.63
C ALA A 228 6.81 -9.04 6.10
N HIS A 229 6.06 -7.96 6.36
CA HIS A 229 5.95 -7.30 7.66
C HIS A 229 4.56 -7.46 8.30
N TYR A 230 3.53 -7.59 7.47
CA TYR A 230 2.13 -7.60 7.89
C TYR A 230 1.40 -8.88 7.47
N GLU A 231 0.38 -9.24 8.23
CA GLU A 231 -0.60 -10.26 7.91
C GLU A 231 -2.00 -9.75 8.22
N ILE A 232 -3.00 -10.12 7.43
CA ILE A 232 -4.38 -9.69 7.69
C ILE A 232 -4.96 -10.53 8.82
N LYS A 233 -5.21 -9.93 9.98
CA LYS A 233 -5.79 -10.62 11.15
C LYS A 233 -7.32 -10.66 11.14
N GLN A 234 -7.98 -9.76 10.40
CA GLN A 234 -9.44 -9.75 10.25
C GLN A 234 -9.89 -9.99 8.79
N PRO A 235 -9.59 -11.16 8.20
CA PRO A 235 -9.81 -11.41 6.78
C PRO A 235 -11.30 -11.40 6.39
N TYR A 236 -12.19 -11.92 7.24
CA TYR A 236 -13.62 -11.98 6.92
C TYR A 236 -14.26 -10.59 6.85
N TYR A 237 -13.93 -9.72 7.82
CA TYR A 237 -14.37 -8.32 7.82
C TYR A 237 -13.89 -7.57 6.57
N LEU A 238 -12.62 -7.75 6.20
CA LEU A 238 -12.08 -7.14 4.98
C LEU A 238 -12.79 -7.66 3.72
N MET A 239 -13.03 -8.97 3.62
CA MET A 239 -13.73 -9.55 2.47
C MET A 239 -15.16 -9.03 2.34
N GLU A 240 -15.88 -8.90 3.45
CA GLU A 240 -17.22 -8.31 3.48
C GLU A 240 -17.18 -6.85 2.99
N ASN A 241 -16.25 -6.04 3.50
CA ASN A 241 -16.04 -4.66 3.04
C ASN A 241 -15.69 -4.58 1.55
N MET A 242 -14.85 -5.49 1.05
CA MET A 242 -14.48 -5.57 -0.37
C MET A 242 -15.66 -5.91 -1.25
N ILE A 243 -16.51 -6.84 -0.82
CA ILE A 243 -17.73 -7.21 -1.54
C ILE A 243 -18.67 -6.02 -1.60
N HIS A 244 -18.91 -5.36 -0.45
CA HIS A 244 -19.75 -4.16 -0.39
C HIS A 244 -19.21 -3.05 -1.32
N TRP A 245 -17.92 -2.71 -1.20
CA TRP A 245 -17.27 -1.71 -2.05
C TRP A 245 -17.37 -2.06 -3.55
N PHE A 246 -17.22 -3.34 -3.90
CA PHE A 246 -17.30 -3.82 -5.28
C PHE A 246 -18.66 -3.57 -5.92
N PHE A 247 -19.76 -3.69 -5.16
CA PHE A 247 -21.11 -3.48 -5.68
C PHE A 247 -21.57 -2.02 -5.64
N HIS A 248 -21.10 -1.22 -4.66
CA HIS A 248 -21.59 0.16 -4.45
C HIS A 248 -20.65 1.28 -4.91
N VAL A 249 -19.33 1.06 -4.89
CA VAL A 249 -18.33 2.15 -5.08
C VAL A 249 -17.51 2.01 -6.36
N ASN A 250 -17.12 0.77 -6.72
CA ASN A 250 -16.29 0.43 -7.88
C ASN A 250 -16.74 1.02 -9.24
N ASN A 251 -18.00 1.44 -9.38
CA ASN A 251 -18.49 2.14 -10.58
C ASN A 251 -18.30 1.41 -11.93
N GLY A 252 -18.01 0.11 -11.92
CA GLY A 252 -17.81 -0.71 -13.11
C GLY A 252 -16.37 -0.81 -13.60
N GLU A 253 -15.38 -0.29 -12.85
CA GLU A 253 -13.97 -0.36 -13.20
C GLU A 253 -13.45 -1.80 -13.12
N TYR A 254 -13.84 -2.50 -12.06
CA TYR A 254 -13.51 -3.91 -11.81
C TYR A 254 -14.74 -4.80 -12.04
N ASN A 255 -14.51 -6.00 -12.59
CA ASN A 255 -15.56 -7.00 -12.80
C ASN A 255 -15.46 -8.16 -11.77
N ILE A 256 -16.41 -9.08 -11.81
CA ILE A 256 -16.52 -10.17 -10.82
C ILE A 256 -15.24 -11.04 -10.73
N ASN A 257 -14.46 -11.18 -11.80
CA ASN A 257 -13.20 -11.92 -11.73
C ASN A 257 -12.18 -11.19 -10.86
N HIS A 258 -12.14 -9.85 -10.90
CA HIS A 258 -11.29 -9.05 -10.02
C HIS A 258 -11.67 -9.27 -8.55
N LEU A 259 -12.97 -9.30 -8.22
CA LEU A 259 -13.42 -9.63 -6.86
C LEU A 259 -12.88 -11.00 -6.41
N PHE A 260 -12.98 -12.03 -7.26
CA PHE A 260 -12.44 -13.35 -6.94
C PHE A 260 -10.92 -13.32 -6.71
N HIS A 261 -10.17 -12.55 -7.50
CA HIS A 261 -8.72 -12.43 -7.33
C HIS A 261 -8.35 -11.61 -6.08
N ALA A 262 -9.10 -10.57 -5.77
CA ALA A 262 -8.91 -9.77 -4.59
C ALA A 262 -9.16 -10.60 -3.31
N VAL A 263 -10.22 -11.42 -3.27
CA VAL A 263 -10.47 -12.36 -2.16
C VAL A 263 -9.36 -13.42 -2.06
N ILE A 264 -8.84 -13.92 -3.19
CA ILE A 264 -7.67 -14.83 -3.16
C ILE A 264 -6.46 -14.13 -2.53
N LEU A 265 -6.17 -12.90 -2.93
CA LEU A 265 -5.06 -12.13 -2.40
C LEU A 265 -5.19 -12.00 -0.89
N VAL A 266 -6.36 -11.58 -0.37
CA VAL A 266 -6.61 -11.49 1.06
C VAL A 266 -6.43 -12.84 1.75
N THR A 267 -6.96 -13.94 1.21
CA THR A 267 -6.73 -15.27 1.81
C THR A 267 -5.24 -15.62 1.88
N HIS A 268 -4.46 -15.26 0.86
CA HIS A 268 -3.04 -15.57 0.77
C HIS A 268 -2.19 -14.81 1.80
N ILE A 269 -2.54 -13.56 2.07
CA ILE A 269 -1.78 -12.67 2.97
C ILE A 269 -2.38 -12.59 4.39
N SER A 270 -3.38 -13.41 4.68
CA SER A 270 -4.06 -13.46 5.98
C SER A 270 -3.51 -14.56 6.89
N THR A 271 -3.92 -14.51 8.15
CA THR A 271 -3.65 -15.55 9.16
C THR A 271 -4.41 -16.86 8.93
N VAL A 272 -5.29 -16.94 7.92
CA VAL A 272 -6.14 -18.11 7.69
C VAL A 272 -5.25 -19.34 7.43
N PRO A 273 -5.22 -20.32 8.36
CA PRO A 273 -4.25 -21.40 8.33
C PRO A 273 -4.56 -22.45 7.26
N SER A 274 -5.75 -22.40 6.66
CA SER A 274 -6.22 -23.36 5.68
C SER A 274 -6.55 -22.68 4.35
N SER A 275 -6.52 -23.46 3.27
CA SER A 275 -6.94 -22.97 1.95
C SER A 275 -8.47 -22.78 1.81
N SER A 276 -9.19 -22.77 2.93
CA SER A 276 -10.65 -22.74 3.06
C SER A 276 -11.06 -21.70 4.11
N LEU A 277 -12.16 -20.98 3.85
CA LEU A 277 -12.77 -20.05 4.80
C LEU A 277 -13.53 -20.82 5.88
N GLU A 278 -13.53 -20.26 7.09
CA GLU A 278 -14.20 -20.82 8.27
C GLU A 278 -15.40 -19.96 8.71
N SER A 279 -15.78 -18.96 7.92
CA SER A 279 -16.92 -18.07 8.19
C SER A 279 -17.84 -17.96 6.97
N ASN A 280 -19.15 -17.87 7.22
CA ASN A 280 -20.16 -17.61 6.21
C ASN A 280 -20.33 -16.14 5.85
N GLY A 281 -19.77 -15.22 6.64
CA GLY A 281 -19.98 -13.78 6.49
C GLY A 281 -19.77 -13.28 5.05
N PRO A 282 -18.60 -13.55 4.42
CA PRO A 282 -18.36 -13.16 3.03
C PRO A 282 -19.35 -13.76 2.03
N LEU A 283 -19.80 -15.00 2.23
CA LEU A 283 -20.80 -15.64 1.37
C LEU A 283 -22.18 -14.98 1.51
N ILE A 284 -22.59 -14.70 2.75
CA ILE A 284 -23.85 -14.02 3.06
C ILE A 284 -23.85 -12.62 2.45
N GLU A 285 -22.75 -11.88 2.62
CA GLU A 285 -22.61 -10.54 2.05
C GLU A 285 -22.70 -10.56 0.51
N LEU A 286 -21.99 -11.50 -0.13
CA LEU A 286 -22.09 -11.69 -1.58
C LEU A 286 -23.52 -12.02 -2.03
N MET A 287 -24.26 -12.82 -1.27
CA MET A 287 -25.65 -13.15 -1.58
C MET A 287 -26.57 -11.93 -1.40
N ASN A 288 -26.40 -11.16 -0.33
CA ASN A 288 -27.17 -9.95 -0.10
C ASN A 288 -26.95 -8.94 -1.23
N GLU A 289 -25.71 -8.72 -1.63
CA GLU A 289 -25.37 -7.78 -2.70
C GLU A 289 -25.83 -8.23 -4.08
N LEU A 290 -25.83 -9.54 -4.35
CA LEU A 290 -26.32 -10.07 -5.63
C LEU A 290 -27.85 -10.06 -5.77
N TYR A 291 -28.60 -10.23 -4.67
CA TYR A 291 -30.04 -10.50 -4.73
C TYR A 291 -30.94 -9.46 -4.03
N LEU A 292 -30.47 -8.81 -2.97
CA LEU A 292 -31.27 -7.84 -2.20
C LEU A 292 -30.88 -6.39 -2.50
N ALA A 293 -29.58 -6.14 -2.66
CA ALA A 293 -29.14 -4.81 -3.00
C ALA A 293 -29.66 -4.45 -4.39
N SER A 294 -30.18 -3.24 -4.52
CA SER A 294 -30.34 -2.57 -5.81
C SER A 294 -28.94 -2.21 -6.31
N ALA A 295 -28.10 -3.21 -6.58
CA ALA A 295 -26.82 -3.03 -7.25
C ALA A 295 -27.15 -2.24 -8.51
N GLY A 296 -26.64 -1.01 -8.58
CA GLY A 296 -27.19 0.04 -9.44
C GLY A 296 -27.21 -0.31 -10.93
N GLN A 297 -27.43 0.69 -11.79
CA GLN A 297 -27.55 0.54 -13.25
C GLN A 297 -26.37 -0.19 -13.96
N LYS A 298 -25.32 -0.60 -13.25
CA LYS A 298 -24.09 -1.24 -13.75
C LYS A 298 -23.90 -2.69 -13.33
N LEU A 299 -24.85 -3.33 -12.65
CA LEU A 299 -24.71 -4.75 -12.23
C LEU A 299 -24.28 -5.66 -13.39
N ASN A 300 -24.81 -5.43 -14.60
CA ASN A 300 -24.47 -6.23 -15.77
C ASN A 300 -22.99 -6.12 -16.17
N ILE A 301 -22.38 -4.93 -16.04
CA ILE A 301 -20.95 -4.72 -16.29
C ILE A 301 -20.13 -5.51 -15.26
N LEU A 302 -20.50 -5.40 -13.99
CA LEU A 302 -19.84 -6.12 -12.90
C LEU A 302 -19.88 -7.64 -13.11
N LEU A 303 -21.03 -8.17 -13.52
CA LEU A 303 -21.25 -9.61 -13.69
C LEU A 303 -20.82 -10.14 -15.06
N LEU A 304 -20.33 -9.28 -15.97
CA LEU A 304 -19.95 -9.61 -17.36
C LEU A 304 -21.12 -10.16 -18.19
N MET A 305 -22.24 -9.45 -18.16
CA MET A 305 -23.46 -9.79 -18.90
C MET A 305 -23.69 -8.86 -20.08
N SER A 306 -23.97 -9.45 -21.25
CA SER A 306 -24.21 -8.73 -22.51
C SER A 306 -25.68 -8.35 -22.74
N ASP A 307 -26.62 -9.09 -22.15
CA ASP A 307 -28.06 -8.89 -22.37
C ASP A 307 -28.76 -8.54 -21.05
N HIS A 308 -29.71 -7.61 -21.10
CA HIS A 308 -30.28 -6.91 -19.94
C HIS A 308 -31.75 -7.26 -19.67
N SER A 309 -32.41 -7.96 -20.61
CA SER A 309 -33.85 -8.24 -20.53
C SER A 309 -34.20 -9.63 -20.01
N ASP A 310 -33.23 -10.55 -19.90
CA ASP A 310 -33.47 -11.92 -19.47
C ASP A 310 -33.17 -12.10 -17.97
N GLU A 311 -34.21 -12.01 -17.15
CA GLU A 311 -34.12 -12.24 -15.69
C GLU A 311 -33.63 -13.65 -15.35
N GLU A 312 -33.94 -14.66 -16.18
CA GLU A 312 -33.51 -16.03 -15.96
C GLU A 312 -32.00 -16.15 -16.20
N ALA A 313 -31.48 -15.51 -17.24
CA ALA A 313 -30.03 -15.44 -17.48
C ALA A 313 -29.29 -14.71 -16.34
N ILE A 314 -29.85 -13.61 -15.81
CA ILE A 314 -29.30 -12.91 -14.64
C ILE A 314 -29.26 -13.85 -13.43
N ASN A 315 -30.37 -14.53 -13.13
CA ASN A 315 -30.45 -15.45 -12.01
C ASN A 315 -29.45 -16.61 -12.15
N ASN A 316 -29.37 -17.22 -13.33
CA ASN A 316 -28.39 -18.26 -13.64
C ASN A 316 -26.95 -17.76 -13.46
N ARG A 317 -26.66 -16.51 -13.84
CA ARG A 317 -25.34 -15.91 -13.63
C ARG A 317 -25.03 -15.71 -12.14
N ARG A 318 -25.98 -15.21 -11.35
CA ARG A 318 -25.84 -15.06 -9.89
C ARG A 318 -25.56 -16.40 -9.22
N ILE A 319 -26.33 -17.44 -9.56
CA ILE A 319 -26.13 -18.82 -9.05
C ILE A 319 -24.73 -19.34 -9.41
N ARG A 320 -24.27 -19.15 -10.66
CA ARG A 320 -22.92 -19.55 -11.07
C ARG A 320 -21.82 -18.86 -10.27
N ILE A 321 -22.01 -17.59 -9.92
CA ILE A 321 -21.06 -16.83 -9.11
C ILE A 321 -21.00 -17.38 -7.69
N ILE A 322 -22.16 -17.61 -7.05
CA ILE A 322 -22.22 -18.23 -5.73
C ILE A 322 -21.60 -19.63 -5.74
N ASN A 323 -21.93 -20.45 -6.73
CA ASN A 323 -21.35 -21.78 -6.90
C ASN A 323 -19.81 -21.72 -6.98
N LYS A 324 -19.29 -20.81 -7.81
CA LYS A 324 -17.84 -20.60 -7.95
C LYS A 324 -17.23 -20.15 -6.62
N PHE A 325 -17.88 -19.27 -5.87
CA PHE A 325 -17.42 -18.81 -4.56
C PHE A 325 -17.33 -19.97 -3.57
N ILE A 326 -18.40 -20.78 -3.46
CA ILE A 326 -18.43 -21.95 -2.58
C ILE A 326 -17.31 -22.93 -2.94
N SER A 327 -17.21 -23.31 -4.21
CA SER A 327 -16.19 -24.27 -4.67
C SER A 327 -14.75 -23.82 -4.43
N LYS A 328 -14.50 -22.50 -4.48
CA LYS A 328 -13.15 -21.94 -4.46
C LYS A 328 -12.68 -21.64 -3.06
N PHE A 329 -13.60 -21.27 -2.16
CA PHE A 329 -13.27 -20.78 -0.84
C PHE A 329 -13.75 -21.68 0.31
N TYR A 330 -14.65 -22.64 0.06
CA TYR A 330 -15.07 -23.63 1.07
C TYR A 330 -14.69 -25.04 0.58
N LYS A 331 -13.39 -25.33 0.59
CA LYS A 331 -12.82 -26.55 0.00
C LYS A 331 -12.97 -27.77 0.89
N ASP A 332 -12.84 -27.58 2.20
CA ASP A 332 -12.97 -28.66 3.17
C ASP A 332 -14.44 -29.08 3.26
N GLN A 333 -14.72 -30.35 2.95
CA GLN A 333 -16.09 -30.84 2.82
C GLN A 333 -16.85 -30.84 4.15
N ASP A 334 -16.18 -31.20 5.25
CA ASP A 334 -16.80 -31.32 6.56
C ASP A 334 -17.07 -29.93 7.14
N ALA A 335 -16.09 -29.02 7.08
CA ALA A 335 -16.23 -27.63 7.48
C ALA A 335 -17.26 -26.91 6.60
N ARG A 336 -17.22 -27.10 5.27
CA ARG A 336 -18.23 -26.53 4.35
C ARG A 336 -19.63 -26.97 4.75
N THR A 337 -19.84 -28.26 4.98
CA THR A 337 -21.18 -28.78 5.33
C THR A 337 -21.72 -28.15 6.61
N LYS A 338 -20.87 -28.03 7.64
CA LYS A 338 -21.22 -27.36 8.90
C LYS A 338 -21.53 -25.88 8.70
N LEU A 339 -20.70 -25.18 7.93
CA LEU A 339 -20.88 -23.77 7.62
C LEU A 339 -22.19 -23.55 6.86
N LEU A 340 -22.42 -24.29 5.77
CA LEU A 340 -23.63 -24.16 4.97
C LEU A 340 -24.91 -24.61 5.69
N SER A 341 -24.80 -25.19 6.90
CA SER A 341 -25.95 -25.57 7.74
C SER A 341 -26.24 -24.56 8.86
N GLN A 342 -25.51 -23.45 8.95
CA GLN A 342 -25.74 -22.44 9.98
C GLN A 342 -27.04 -21.66 9.77
N ASP A 343 -27.78 -21.43 10.85
CA ASP A 343 -29.08 -20.73 10.85
C ASP A 343 -29.04 -19.36 10.18
N ILE A 344 -27.95 -18.60 10.37
CA ILE A 344 -27.81 -17.24 9.80
C ILE A 344 -27.85 -17.29 8.26
N LEU A 345 -27.19 -18.28 7.65
CA LEU A 345 -27.22 -18.48 6.19
C LEU A 345 -28.63 -18.86 5.73
N TRP A 346 -29.29 -19.78 6.42
CA TRP A 346 -30.65 -20.23 6.06
C TRP A 346 -31.72 -19.16 6.25
N ASN A 347 -31.60 -18.32 7.27
CA ASN A 347 -32.45 -17.13 7.43
C ASN A 347 -32.25 -16.17 6.25
N THR A 348 -31.01 -15.97 5.80
CA THR A 348 -30.70 -15.18 4.61
C THR A 348 -31.35 -15.80 3.37
N LEU A 349 -31.16 -17.09 3.11
CA LEU A 349 -31.78 -17.81 1.99
C LEU A 349 -33.31 -17.69 1.97
N ARG A 350 -33.94 -17.82 3.14
CA ARG A 350 -35.39 -17.66 3.31
C ARG A 350 -35.86 -16.25 2.95
N ASN A 351 -35.09 -15.22 3.33
CA ASN A 351 -35.37 -13.84 2.96
C ASN A 351 -35.23 -13.60 1.45
N LEU A 352 -34.27 -14.26 0.80
CA LEU A 352 -34.06 -14.18 -0.65
C LEU A 352 -35.16 -14.87 -1.47
N LYS A 353 -35.84 -15.89 -0.90
CA LYS A 353 -36.88 -16.69 -1.57
C LYS A 353 -36.44 -17.30 -2.92
N ASN A 354 -35.15 -17.65 -3.06
CA ASN A 354 -34.60 -18.23 -4.29
C ASN A 354 -34.41 -19.75 -4.15
N GLU A 355 -35.31 -20.52 -4.78
CA GLU A 355 -35.31 -21.99 -4.70
C GLU A 355 -34.03 -22.62 -5.31
N SER A 356 -33.53 -22.07 -6.41
CA SER A 356 -32.32 -22.58 -7.06
C SER A 356 -31.08 -22.39 -6.18
N LEU A 357 -31.03 -21.29 -5.42
CA LEU A 357 -29.96 -21.02 -4.48
C LEU A 357 -30.03 -21.95 -3.26
N MET A 358 -31.25 -22.20 -2.73
CA MET A 358 -31.44 -23.20 -1.67
C MET A 358 -31.01 -24.60 -2.13
N LYS A 359 -31.39 -24.97 -3.37
CA LYS A 359 -30.98 -26.24 -3.97
C LYS A 359 -29.45 -26.36 -4.06
N LEU A 360 -28.76 -25.31 -4.50
CA LEU A 360 -27.30 -25.27 -4.55
C LEU A 360 -26.67 -25.51 -3.17
N MET A 361 -27.22 -24.91 -2.10
CA MET A 361 -26.70 -25.13 -0.74
C MET A 361 -26.87 -26.58 -0.29
N MET A 362 -28.01 -27.19 -0.59
CA MET A 362 -28.28 -28.60 -0.32
C MET A 362 -27.36 -29.54 -1.13
N GLU A 363 -27.06 -29.20 -2.39
CA GLU A 363 -26.10 -29.96 -3.22
C GLU A 363 -24.69 -29.98 -2.61
N TYR A 364 -24.30 -28.92 -1.91
CA TYR A 364 -23.04 -28.86 -1.15
C TYR A 364 -23.12 -29.46 0.27
N GLY A 365 -24.25 -30.06 0.63
CA GLY A 365 -24.48 -30.75 1.90
C GLY A 365 -25.12 -29.89 3.00
N GLY A 366 -25.39 -28.61 2.74
CA GLY A 366 -26.04 -27.73 3.73
C GLY A 366 -27.45 -28.20 4.06
N GLN A 367 -27.82 -28.16 5.33
CA GLN A 367 -29.17 -28.50 5.79
C GLN A 367 -29.74 -27.41 6.71
N PRO A 368 -31.01 -27.01 6.54
CA PRO A 368 -31.64 -26.09 7.46
C PRO A 368 -31.87 -26.78 8.81
N SER A 369 -31.68 -26.03 9.89
CA SER A 369 -32.10 -26.45 11.21
C SER A 369 -33.62 -26.35 11.38
N PHE A 370 -34.16 -27.09 12.34
CA PHE A 370 -35.59 -27.04 12.68
C PHE A 370 -36.08 -25.66 13.11
N SER A 371 -35.19 -24.77 13.56
CA SER A 371 -35.53 -23.39 13.98
C SER A 371 -35.79 -22.45 12.82
N VAL A 372 -35.33 -22.77 11.60
CA VAL A 372 -35.39 -21.88 10.43
C VAL A 372 -36.45 -22.30 9.40
N ILE A 373 -36.86 -23.58 9.44
CA ILE A 373 -38.04 -24.11 8.73
C ILE A 373 -39.30 -23.43 9.30
#